data_AF-A0A9W6QAQ6-F1
#
_entry.id   AF-A0A9W6QAQ6-F1
#
_cell.length_a   1.000
_cell.length_b   1.000
_cell.length_c   1.000
_cell.angle_alpha   90.00
_cell.angle_beta   90.00
_cell.angle_gamma   90.00
#
_symmetry.space_group_name_H-M   'P 1'
#
loop_
_entity.id
_entity.type
_entity.pdbx_description
1 polymer ?
#
loop_
_entity_poly.entity_id
_entity_poly.type
_entity_poly.pdbx_seq_one_letter_code
_entity_poly.pdbx_strand_id
1 'polypeptide(L)'
;MALPRTLLLGGARSGKSTRAELLLADRPDVLYVATSGRRDGDLDWARRVDLHRARRPASWRTAETCALEEVLADGSDRAPVLIDCLALWLTAVMDECGAWEDAVWFGGGQEAVETRCAALAAAWGATAREAVAVSNEVGMGVVPATAAGRRFRDTLGRLNMAVADASEQVLLVVAGQVLTVKAAAV
;
A
#
# COMPACT_ATOMS: atom_id res chain seq x y z
N MET A 1 -22.48 -8.38 -0.72
CA MET A 1 -21.52 -9.45 -1.04
C MET A 1 -20.19 -9.06 -0.41
N ALA A 2 -19.43 -10.01 0.13
CA ALA A 2 -18.12 -9.73 0.71
C ALA A 2 -17.18 -9.24 -0.40
N LEU A 3 -16.44 -8.16 -0.16
CA LEU A 3 -15.41 -7.69 -1.08
C LEU A 3 -14.21 -8.65 -1.00
N PRO A 4 -13.71 -9.18 -2.13
CA PRO A 4 -12.48 -9.97 -2.12
C PRO A 4 -11.30 -9.12 -1.63
N ARG A 5 -10.26 -9.74 -1.09
CA ARG A 5 -9.01 -9.02 -0.83
C ARG A 5 -8.40 -8.55 -2.14
N THR A 6 -8.34 -7.22 -2.30
CA THR A 6 -7.98 -6.60 -3.57
C THR A 6 -6.71 -5.76 -3.45
N LEU A 7 -5.73 -6.07 -4.30
CA LEU A 7 -4.56 -5.22 -4.52
C LEU A 7 -4.77 -4.37 -5.77
N LEU A 8 -4.65 -3.04 -5.65
CA LEU A 8 -4.62 -2.09 -6.76
C LEU A 8 -3.20 -1.60 -7.03
N LEU A 9 -2.68 -2.00 -8.19
CA LEU A 9 -1.42 -1.54 -8.73
C LEU A 9 -1.63 -0.38 -9.70
N GLY A 10 -0.59 0.43 -9.90
CA GLY A 10 -0.57 1.41 -10.98
C GLY A 10 0.47 2.51 -10.78
N GLY A 11 0.76 3.22 -11.87
CA GLY A 11 1.71 4.34 -11.87
C GLY A 11 1.29 5.50 -10.95
N ALA A 12 2.18 6.49 -10.82
CA ALA A 12 1.82 7.75 -10.19
C ALA A 12 0.69 8.44 -10.99
N ARG A 13 -0.30 9.01 -10.28
CA ARG A 13 -1.45 9.69 -10.88
C ARG A 13 -2.29 8.83 -11.85
N SER A 14 -2.23 7.50 -11.74
CA SER A 14 -3.03 6.62 -12.59
C SER A 14 -4.52 6.56 -12.21
N GLY A 15 -4.90 7.08 -11.04
CA GLY A 15 -6.27 7.00 -10.51
C GLY A 15 -6.51 5.83 -9.54
N LYS A 16 -5.46 5.07 -9.16
CA LYS A 16 -5.60 3.90 -8.29
C LYS A 16 -6.25 4.17 -6.93
N SER A 17 -5.89 5.26 -6.24
CA SER A 17 -6.52 5.62 -4.95
C SER A 17 -8.01 5.93 -5.11
N THR A 18 -8.40 6.70 -6.13
CA THR A 18 -9.82 6.97 -6.42
C THR A 18 -10.58 5.68 -6.73
N ARG A 19 -9.98 4.76 -7.49
CA ARG A 19 -10.62 3.46 -7.75
C ARG A 19 -10.76 2.63 -6.48
N ALA A 20 -9.75 2.63 -5.61
CA ALA A 20 -9.77 1.92 -4.35
C ALA A 20 -10.86 2.50 -3.41
N GLU A 21 -11.00 3.83 -3.35
CA GLU A 21 -12.09 4.51 -2.64
C GLU A 21 -13.46 4.07 -3.17
N LEU A 22 -13.64 4.01 -4.49
CA LEU A 22 -14.90 3.59 -5.12
C LEU A 22 -15.29 2.13 -4.84
N LEU A 23 -14.32 1.23 -4.63
CA LEU A 23 -14.60 -0.17 -4.27
C LEU A 23 -15.26 -0.32 -2.90
N LEU A 24 -15.11 0.69 -2.02
CA LEU A 24 -15.63 0.70 -0.67
C LEU A 24 -16.70 1.79 -0.45
N ALA A 25 -17.12 2.49 -1.51
CA ALA A 25 -17.99 3.66 -1.38
C ALA A 25 -19.40 3.33 -0.85
N ASP A 26 -19.86 2.07 -1.00
CA ASP A 26 -21.13 1.58 -0.46
C ASP A 26 -21.02 1.10 1.00
N ARG A 27 -19.80 1.10 1.57
CA ARG A 27 -19.57 0.65 2.94
C ARG A 27 -19.86 1.78 3.94
N PRO A 28 -20.66 1.50 5.00
CA PRO A 28 -21.08 2.52 5.94
C PRO A 28 -19.94 3.03 6.83
N ASP A 29 -18.97 2.17 7.14
CA ASP A 29 -17.73 2.49 7.85
C ASP A 29 -16.54 1.86 7.10
N VAL A 30 -15.41 2.56 7.09
CA VAL A 30 -14.15 2.13 6.50
C VAL A 30 -13.01 2.75 7.31
N LEU A 31 -12.00 1.94 7.62
CA LEU A 31 -10.73 2.42 8.14
C LEU A 31 -9.76 2.72 6.99
N TYR A 32 -9.58 4.00 6.67
CA TYR A 32 -8.53 4.45 5.77
C TYR A 32 -7.19 4.52 6.52
N VAL A 33 -6.20 3.79 6.05
CA VAL A 33 -4.84 3.77 6.62
C VAL A 33 -3.90 4.53 5.69
N ALA A 34 -3.49 5.73 6.12
CA ALA A 34 -2.53 6.56 5.42
C ALA A 34 -1.11 6.23 5.91
N THR A 35 -0.27 5.68 5.02
CA THR A 35 1.08 5.21 5.36
C THR A 35 2.17 6.23 5.04
N SER A 36 1.78 7.44 4.62
CA SER A 36 2.71 8.44 4.11
C SER A 36 3.60 9.10 5.16
N GLY A 37 3.27 8.93 6.44
CA GLY A 37 3.75 9.80 7.51
C GLY A 37 3.40 11.28 7.26
N ARG A 38 3.85 12.15 8.17
CA ARG A 38 3.89 13.59 7.95
C ARG A 38 5.21 13.93 7.25
N ARG A 39 5.12 14.58 6.08
CA ARG A 39 6.27 15.21 5.43
C ARG A 39 6.24 16.70 5.76
N ASP A 40 6.93 17.07 6.82
CA ASP A 40 6.99 18.46 7.27
C ASP A 40 7.61 19.36 6.19
N GLY A 41 6.95 20.47 5.87
CA GLY A 41 7.47 21.48 4.93
C GLY A 41 7.11 21.29 3.44
N ASP A 42 6.42 20.21 3.05
CA ASP A 42 5.97 20.01 1.67
C ASP A 42 4.50 20.47 1.50
N LEU A 43 4.32 21.72 1.04
CA LEU A 43 3.00 22.32 0.81
C LEU A 43 2.19 21.61 -0.28
N ASP A 44 2.86 21.05 -1.29
CA ASP A 44 2.23 20.29 -2.36
C ASP A 44 1.72 18.93 -1.83
N TRP A 45 2.49 18.31 -0.94
CA TRP A 45 2.08 17.12 -0.20
C TRP A 45 0.87 17.42 0.69
N ALA A 46 0.91 18.50 1.47
CA ALA A 46 -0.18 18.89 2.35
C ALA A 46 -1.50 19.11 1.58
N ARG A 47 -1.45 19.86 0.46
CA ARG A 47 -2.63 20.06 -0.41
C ARG A 47 -3.17 18.74 -0.97
N ARG A 48 -2.29 17.79 -1.32
CA ARG A 48 -2.72 16.47 -1.81
C ARG A 48 -3.44 15.69 -0.73
N VAL A 49 -2.92 15.69 0.50
CA VAL A 49 -3.57 15.06 1.66
C VAL A 49 -4.95 15.66 1.90
N ASP A 50 -5.07 16.99 1.86
CA ASP A 50 -6.37 17.66 2.06
C ASP A 50 -7.38 17.31 0.98
N LEU A 51 -6.96 17.29 -0.30
CA LEU A 51 -7.82 16.83 -1.40
C LEU A 51 -8.23 15.37 -1.25
N HIS A 52 -7.37 14.51 -0.68
CA HIS A 52 -7.72 13.10 -0.45
C HIS A 52 -8.70 12.96 0.71
N ARG A 53 -8.52 13.71 1.80
CA ARG A 53 -9.46 13.72 2.93
C ARG A 53 -10.83 14.25 2.51
N ALA A 54 -10.89 15.34 1.75
CA ALA A 54 -12.14 15.97 1.32
C ALA A 54 -12.99 15.09 0.39
N ARG A 55 -12.40 14.12 -0.31
CA ARG A 55 -13.15 13.18 -1.18
C ARG A 55 -13.80 12.03 -0.42
N ARG A 56 -13.33 11.72 0.79
CA ARG A 56 -13.80 10.55 1.53
C ARG A 56 -15.14 10.84 2.19
N PRO A 57 -16.04 9.86 2.27
CA PRO A 57 -17.25 9.99 3.09
C PRO A 57 -16.90 10.38 4.53
N ALA A 58 -17.71 11.26 5.13
CA ALA A 58 -17.49 11.69 6.52
C ALA A 58 -17.61 10.55 7.55
N SER A 59 -18.23 9.42 7.15
CA SER A 59 -18.32 8.23 8.00
C SER A 59 -17.01 7.43 8.07
N TRP A 60 -16.05 7.69 7.18
CA TRP A 60 -14.78 6.96 7.17
C TRP A 60 -13.86 7.46 8.28
N ARG A 61 -13.25 6.50 8.98
CA ARG A 61 -12.18 6.77 9.94
C ARG A 61 -10.84 6.81 9.21
N THR A 62 -9.92 7.66 9.67
CA THR A 62 -8.56 7.71 9.13
C THR A 62 -7.56 7.43 10.25
N ALA A 63 -6.63 6.50 10.01
CA ALA A 63 -5.46 6.26 10.83
C ALA A 63 -4.19 6.60 10.04
N GLU A 64 -3.31 7.39 10.62
CA GLU A 64 -1.97 7.68 10.08
C GLU A 64 -0.97 6.77 10.77
N THR A 65 -0.64 5.63 10.16
CA THR A 65 0.22 4.62 10.79
C THR A 65 0.92 3.75 9.75
N CYS A 66 2.11 3.27 10.11
CA CYS A 66 2.85 2.22 9.38
C CYS A 66 2.77 0.85 10.06
N ALA A 67 2.09 0.73 11.22
CA ALA A 67 1.87 -0.53 11.93
C ALA A 67 0.72 -1.33 11.26
N LEU A 68 0.90 -1.67 9.99
CA LEU A 68 -0.13 -2.32 9.17
C LEU A 68 -0.46 -3.72 9.68
N GLU A 69 0.53 -4.44 10.21
CA GLU A 69 0.38 -5.78 10.77
C GLU A 69 -0.62 -5.77 11.94
N GLU A 70 -0.53 -4.79 12.84
CA GLU A 70 -1.46 -4.62 13.95
C GLU A 70 -2.87 -4.27 13.46
N VAL A 71 -2.98 -3.35 12.50
CA VAL A 71 -4.28 -2.94 11.92
C VAL A 71 -4.98 -4.12 11.22
N LEU A 72 -4.22 -4.96 10.52
CA LEU A 72 -4.73 -6.13 9.81
C LEU A 72 -5.08 -7.28 10.74
N ALA A 73 -4.39 -7.42 11.88
CA ALA A 73 -4.59 -8.46 12.87
C ALA A 73 -5.67 -8.13 13.91
N ASP A 74 -6.09 -6.86 14.03
CA ASP A 74 -7.14 -6.44 14.97
C ASP A 74 -8.48 -7.09 14.62
N GLY A 75 -8.78 -8.19 15.31
CA GLY A 75 -10.04 -8.92 15.16
C GLY A 75 -11.24 -8.26 15.82
N SER A 76 -11.03 -7.21 16.62
CA SER A 76 -12.11 -6.46 17.28
C SER A 76 -12.76 -5.44 16.34
N ASP A 77 -12.01 -4.90 15.39
CA ASP A 77 -12.51 -4.02 14.33
C ASP A 77 -12.78 -4.80 13.04
N ARG A 78 -14.06 -4.92 12.68
CA ARG A 78 -14.50 -5.59 11.44
C ARG A 78 -14.72 -4.64 10.27
N ALA A 79 -14.52 -3.33 10.45
CA ALA A 79 -14.67 -2.38 9.36
C ALA A 79 -13.72 -2.73 8.20
N PRO A 80 -14.16 -2.61 6.94
CA PRO A 80 -13.27 -2.70 5.80
C PRO A 80 -12.05 -1.77 5.95
N VAL A 81 -10.89 -2.23 5.50
CA VAL A 81 -9.64 -1.48 5.58
C VAL A 81 -9.14 -1.10 4.19
N LEU A 82 -8.75 0.16 4.02
CA LEU A 82 -8.13 0.67 2.81
C LEU A 82 -6.72 1.20 3.13
N ILE A 83 -5.69 0.53 2.63
CA ILE A 83 -4.29 0.92 2.82
C ILE A 83 -3.81 1.73 1.62
N ASP A 84 -3.38 2.97 1.85
CA ASP A 84 -2.87 3.88 0.82
C ASP A 84 -1.60 4.60 1.32
N CYS A 85 -0.39 4.18 0.92
CA CYS A 85 -0.06 3.06 0.03
C CYS A 85 1.14 2.23 0.49
N LEU A 86 1.27 1.01 -0.03
CA LEU A 86 2.38 0.10 0.29
C LEU A 86 3.76 0.66 -0.09
N ALA A 87 3.83 1.52 -1.11
CA ALA A 87 5.08 2.16 -1.51
C ALA A 87 5.61 3.14 -0.45
N LEU A 88 4.72 3.90 0.20
CA LEU A 88 5.12 4.81 1.28
C LEU A 88 5.36 4.06 2.59
N TRP A 89 4.61 2.99 2.84
CA TRP A 89 4.92 2.07 3.93
C TRP A 89 6.33 1.49 3.80
N LEU A 90 6.69 1.00 2.60
CA LEU A 90 8.04 0.48 2.36
C LEU A 90 9.10 1.56 2.53
N THR A 91 8.81 2.81 2.14
CA THR A 91 9.73 3.94 2.38
C THR A 91 10.00 4.10 3.88
N ALA A 92 8.95 4.10 4.71
CA ALA A 92 9.09 4.19 6.16
C ALA A 92 9.85 3.00 6.77
N VAL A 93 9.60 1.78 6.29
CA VAL A 93 10.34 0.58 6.73
C VAL A 93 11.82 0.70 6.36
N MET A 94 12.15 1.17 5.16
CA MET A 94 13.53 1.39 4.75
C MET A 94 14.21 2.50 5.57
N ASP A 95 13.48 3.57 5.92
CA ASP A 95 13.95 4.63 6.83
C ASP A 95 14.28 4.06 8.22
N GLU A 96 13.34 3.31 8.81
CA GLU A 96 13.50 2.65 10.12
C GLU A 96 14.71 1.69 10.16
N CYS A 97 14.92 0.96 9.07
CA CYS A 97 16.04 0.02 8.96
C CYS A 97 17.36 0.67 8.52
N GLY A 98 17.39 1.98 8.23
CA GLY A 98 18.57 2.65 7.64
C GLY A 98 18.98 2.07 6.27
N ALA A 99 18.05 1.39 5.59
CA ALA A 99 18.31 0.51 4.45
C ALA A 99 18.59 1.27 3.13
N TRP A 100 18.71 2.58 3.18
CA TRP A 100 19.07 3.40 2.02
C TRP A 100 20.57 3.38 1.74
N GLU A 101 21.39 3.24 2.78
CA GLU A 101 22.85 3.28 2.70
C GLU A 101 23.46 1.92 2.41
N ASP A 102 24.53 1.90 1.61
CA ASP A 102 25.19 0.65 1.20
C ASP A 102 25.69 -0.16 2.39
N ALA A 103 26.36 0.50 3.35
CA ALA A 103 26.93 -0.17 4.52
C ALA A 103 25.86 -0.89 5.34
N VAL A 104 24.72 -0.24 5.58
CA VAL A 104 23.61 -0.81 6.36
C VAL A 104 22.87 -1.87 5.55
N TRP A 105 22.61 -1.62 4.26
CA TRP A 105 21.92 -2.56 3.38
C TRP A 105 22.62 -3.93 3.38
N PHE A 106 23.93 -3.94 3.15
CA PHE A 106 24.73 -5.17 3.14
C PHE A 106 25.07 -5.68 4.55
N GLY A 107 24.95 -4.84 5.58
CA GLY A 107 25.17 -5.18 6.99
C GLY A 107 23.95 -5.76 7.71
N GLY A 108 22.91 -6.19 7.00
CA GLY A 108 21.69 -6.79 7.56
C GLY A 108 20.42 -5.96 7.37
N GLY A 109 20.52 -4.72 6.89
CA GLY A 109 19.37 -3.88 6.59
C GLY A 109 18.45 -4.47 5.53
N GLN A 110 19.00 -5.17 4.53
CA GLN A 110 18.20 -5.89 3.54
C GLN A 110 17.30 -6.96 4.19
N GLU A 111 17.88 -7.81 5.03
CA GLU A 111 17.15 -8.90 5.70
C GLU A 111 16.08 -8.36 6.65
N ALA A 112 16.37 -7.24 7.34
CA ALA A 112 15.40 -6.56 8.19
C ALA A 112 14.18 -6.06 7.39
N VAL A 113 14.40 -5.40 6.24
CA VAL A 113 13.33 -4.94 5.36
C VAL A 113 12.54 -6.11 4.77
N GLU A 114 13.22 -7.17 4.34
CA GLU A 114 12.58 -8.37 3.78
C GLU A 114 11.73 -9.10 4.83
N THR A 115 12.18 -9.16 6.08
CA THR A 115 11.41 -9.69 7.22
C THR A 115 10.12 -8.91 7.45
N ARG A 116 10.18 -7.57 7.44
CA ARG A 116 9.00 -6.70 7.56
C ARG A 116 8.03 -6.90 6.38
N CYS A 117 8.54 -7.00 5.16
CA CYS A 117 7.71 -7.26 3.97
C CYS A 117 7.00 -8.62 4.06
N ALA A 118 7.70 -9.66 4.51
CA ALA A 118 7.12 -10.98 4.70
C ALA A 118 6.04 -10.99 5.79
N ALA A 119 6.28 -10.31 6.92
CA ALA A 119 5.31 -10.15 8.00
C ALA A 119 4.04 -9.45 7.52
N LEU A 120 4.17 -8.36 6.75
CA LEU A 120 3.03 -7.67 6.17
C LEU A 120 2.24 -8.55 5.19
N ALA A 121 2.91 -9.26 4.29
CA ALA A 121 2.25 -10.15 3.35
C ALA A 121 1.50 -11.28 4.08
N ALA A 122 2.07 -11.83 5.16
CA ALA A 122 1.40 -12.82 6.01
C ALA A 122 0.17 -12.24 6.72
N ALA A 123 0.28 -11.04 7.30
CA ALA A 123 -0.84 -10.36 7.95
C ALA A 123 -1.98 -10.04 6.96
N TRP A 124 -1.63 -9.60 5.74
CA TRP A 124 -2.57 -9.41 4.65
C TRP A 124 -3.25 -10.72 4.22
N GLY A 125 -2.48 -11.81 4.17
CA GLY A 125 -2.96 -13.16 3.90
C GLY A 125 -3.94 -13.70 4.95
N ALA A 126 -3.77 -13.30 6.21
CA ALA A 126 -4.52 -13.81 7.36
C ALA A 126 -5.68 -12.90 7.82
N THR A 127 -5.76 -11.65 7.32
CA THR A 127 -6.80 -10.72 7.78
C THR A 127 -8.20 -11.23 7.45
N ALA A 128 -9.10 -11.13 8.43
CA ALA A 128 -10.51 -11.44 8.25
C ALA A 128 -11.34 -10.22 7.83
N ARG A 129 -10.70 -9.05 7.66
CA ARG A 129 -11.36 -7.82 7.22
C ARG A 129 -11.49 -7.83 5.70
N GLU A 130 -12.53 -7.19 5.17
CA GLU A 130 -12.51 -6.76 3.77
C GLU A 130 -11.33 -5.79 3.61
N ALA A 131 -10.37 -6.11 2.75
CA ALA A 131 -9.14 -5.34 2.67
C ALA A 131 -8.83 -4.94 1.23
N VAL A 132 -8.49 -3.67 1.06
CA VAL A 132 -8.05 -3.07 -0.19
C VAL A 132 -6.70 -2.40 0.04
N ALA A 133 -5.69 -2.77 -0.75
CA ALA A 133 -4.38 -2.16 -0.69
C ALA A 133 -4.04 -1.46 -2.01
N VAL A 134 -3.46 -0.27 -1.91
CA VAL A 134 -2.94 0.48 -3.04
C VAL A 134 -1.42 0.35 -3.03
N SER A 135 -0.84 0.04 -4.20
CA SER A 135 0.61 0.09 -4.39
C SER A 135 0.99 0.68 -5.74
N ASN A 136 2.20 1.22 -5.80
CA ASN A 136 2.75 1.75 -7.04
C ASN A 136 3.39 0.64 -7.85
N GLU A 137 3.11 0.62 -9.16
CA GLU A 137 3.92 -0.13 -10.12
C GLU A 137 5.05 0.78 -10.61
N VAL A 138 6.30 0.38 -10.35
CA VAL A 138 7.52 1.18 -10.59
C VAL A 138 8.55 0.44 -11.44
N GLY A 139 8.30 -0.82 -11.80
CA GLY A 139 9.22 -1.70 -12.52
C GLY A 139 9.15 -1.60 -14.05
N MET A 140 8.18 -0.86 -14.60
CA MET A 140 7.97 -0.76 -16.06
C MET A 140 8.80 0.35 -16.75
N GLY A 141 9.72 0.98 -16.02
CA GLY A 141 10.58 2.05 -16.51
C GLY A 141 12.04 1.61 -16.70
N VAL A 142 12.92 2.60 -16.89
CA VAL A 142 14.37 2.37 -16.95
C VAL A 142 14.92 1.98 -15.58
N VAL A 143 16.11 1.35 -15.57
CA VAL A 143 16.82 1.06 -14.33
C VAL A 143 17.20 2.37 -13.61
N PRO A 144 16.86 2.55 -12.32
CA PRO A 144 17.26 3.74 -11.59
C PRO A 144 18.78 3.93 -11.56
N ALA A 145 19.23 5.17 -11.71
CA ALA A 145 20.66 5.51 -11.71
C ALA A 145 21.33 5.25 -10.34
N THR A 146 20.58 5.43 -9.24
CA THR A 146 21.09 5.29 -7.87
C THR A 146 20.89 3.88 -7.32
N ALA A 147 21.80 3.43 -6.45
CA ALA A 147 21.67 2.16 -5.74
C ALA A 147 20.40 2.12 -4.88
N ALA A 148 20.13 3.19 -4.13
CA ALA A 148 18.90 3.38 -3.35
C ALA A 148 17.62 3.22 -4.20
N GLY A 149 17.59 3.84 -5.38
CA GLY A 149 16.45 3.73 -6.30
C GLY A 149 16.24 2.30 -6.81
N ARG A 150 17.33 1.58 -7.14
CA ARG A 150 17.27 0.18 -7.54
C ARG A 150 16.76 -0.71 -6.40
N ARG A 151 17.29 -0.54 -5.18
CA ARG A 151 16.85 -1.27 -3.98
C ARG A 151 15.36 -1.09 -3.72
N PHE A 152 14.88 0.15 -3.71
CA PHE A 152 13.46 0.44 -3.50
C PHE A 152 12.59 -0.18 -4.58
N ARG A 153 12.93 0.00 -5.86
CA ARG A 153 12.18 -0.57 -6.99
C ARG A 153 12.08 -2.09 -6.86
N ASP A 154 13.21 -2.76 -6.63
CA ASP A 154 13.27 -4.22 -6.59
C ASP A 154 12.55 -4.78 -5.36
N THR A 155 12.66 -4.11 -4.22
CA THR A 155 11.99 -4.51 -2.96
C THR A 155 10.48 -4.28 -3.05
N LEU A 156 10.04 -3.15 -3.60
CA LEU A 156 8.61 -2.89 -3.83
C LEU A 156 8.01 -3.91 -4.80
N GLY A 157 8.75 -4.29 -5.84
CA GLY A 157 8.34 -5.35 -6.75
C GLY A 157 8.10 -6.69 -6.03
N ARG A 158 9.04 -7.11 -5.16
CA ARG A 158 8.90 -8.33 -4.36
C ARG A 158 7.73 -8.24 -3.37
N LEU A 159 7.55 -7.10 -2.70
CA LEU A 159 6.41 -6.86 -1.81
C LEU A 159 5.08 -6.96 -2.58
N ASN A 160 4.98 -6.30 -3.75
CA ASN A 160 3.79 -6.34 -4.59
C ASN A 160 3.44 -7.77 -5.02
N MET A 161 4.44 -8.57 -5.38
CA MET A 161 4.24 -10.00 -5.71
C MET A 161 3.69 -10.77 -4.52
N ALA A 162 4.30 -10.64 -3.34
CA ALA A 162 3.86 -11.36 -2.14
C ALA A 162 2.42 -10.99 -1.72
N VAL A 163 2.07 -9.70 -1.80
CA VAL A 163 0.71 -9.24 -1.51
C VAL A 163 -0.27 -9.68 -2.61
N ALA A 164 0.14 -9.68 -3.87
CA ALA A 164 -0.69 -10.17 -4.99
C ALA A 164 -1.01 -11.66 -4.86
N ASP A 165 -0.03 -12.47 -4.45
CA ASP A 165 -0.21 -13.91 -4.22
C ASP A 165 -1.24 -14.16 -3.11
N ALA A 166 -1.16 -13.38 -2.03
CA ALA A 166 -2.10 -13.40 -0.91
C ALA A 166 -3.43 -12.67 -1.16
N SER A 167 -3.61 -12.03 -2.32
CA SER A 167 -4.85 -11.34 -2.70
C SER A 167 -5.74 -12.22 -3.54
N GLU A 168 -7.05 -12.13 -3.37
CA GLU A 168 -8.01 -12.83 -4.24
C GLU A 168 -8.17 -12.11 -5.58
N GLN A 169 -8.01 -10.78 -5.59
CA GLN A 169 -8.10 -9.96 -6.78
C GLN A 169 -6.89 -9.02 -6.90
N VAL A 170 -6.39 -8.86 -8.13
CA VAL A 170 -5.33 -7.89 -8.45
C VAL A 170 -5.78 -7.07 -9.64
N LEU A 171 -5.79 -5.76 -9.47
CA LEU A 171 -6.21 -4.78 -10.47
C LEU A 171 -5.02 -3.87 -10.82
N LEU A 172 -4.85 -3.57 -12.09
CA LEU A 172 -3.92 -2.56 -12.57
C LEU A 172 -4.72 -1.35 -13.07
N VAL A 173 -4.40 -0.15 -12.56
CA VAL A 173 -5.06 1.08 -12.98
C VAL A 173 -4.12 1.91 -13.87
N VAL A 174 -4.57 2.22 -15.08
CA VAL A 174 -3.86 3.01 -16.10
C VAL A 174 -4.80 4.09 -16.64
N ALA A 175 -4.42 5.37 -16.50
CA ALA A 175 -5.25 6.50 -16.95
C ALA A 175 -6.72 6.44 -16.46
N GLY A 176 -6.93 6.00 -15.22
CA GLY A 176 -8.25 5.80 -14.60
C GLY A 176 -8.98 4.51 -15.02
N GLN A 177 -8.48 3.79 -16.01
CA GLN A 177 -9.05 2.54 -16.50
C GLN A 177 -8.50 1.35 -15.69
N VAL A 178 -9.38 0.39 -15.42
CA VAL A 178 -9.04 -0.81 -14.65
C VAL A 178 -8.82 -1.99 -15.57
N LEU A 179 -7.69 -2.65 -15.40
CA LEU A 179 -7.38 -3.94 -16.00
C LEU A 179 -7.31 -4.98 -14.89
N THR A 180 -8.00 -6.10 -15.08
CA THR A 180 -7.93 -7.22 -14.14
C THR A 180 -6.70 -8.07 -14.44
N VAL A 181 -5.77 -8.15 -13.49
CA VAL A 181 -4.57 -9.01 -13.58
C VAL A 181 -4.86 -10.39 -12.97
N LYS A 182 -5.56 -10.41 -11.84
CA LYS A 182 -6.07 -11.62 -11.17
C LYS A 182 -7.54 -11.40 -10.83
N ALA A 183 -8.41 -12.26 -11.35
CA ALA A 183 -9.83 -12.24 -11.00
C ALA A 183 -10.05 -13.02 -9.70
N ALA A 184 -10.98 -12.54 -8.87
CA ALA A 184 -11.48 -13.34 -7.75
C ALA A 184 -12.14 -14.62 -8.30
N ALA A 185 -11.93 -15.74 -7.61
CA ALA A 185 -12.64 -16.96 -7.94
C ALA A 185 -14.16 -16.73 -7.79
N VAL A 186 -14.93 -17.24 -8.76
CA VAL A 186 -16.41 -17.17 -8.78
C VAL A 186 -16.99 -18.19 -7.82
#